data_AF-A0A661DAZ3-F1
#
_entry.id   AF-A0A661DAZ3-F1
#
_cell.length_a   1.000
_cell.length_b   1.000
_cell.length_c   1.000
_cell.angle_alpha   90.00
_cell.angle_beta   90.00
_cell.angle_gamma   90.00
#
_symmetry.space_group_name_H-M   'P 1'
#
loop_
_entity.id
_entity.type
_entity.pdbx_description
1 polymer ?
#
loop_
_entity_poly.entity_id
_entity_poly.type
_entity_poly.pdbx_seq_one_letter_code
_entity_poly.pdbx_strand_id
1 'polypeptide(L)'
;MFKSLGTFGMVLLMVTALVMVGLGFIVGPDHPLPWIMLIIVIAIPFIHNKTVSNRYLVWKDEYSVGIEEMDNDHKKLLHLINQLQTAVHYYTGKEFEEKALDELVDYTKTHFKNEEKLMADNGYADLEAHKIQHKQFIDKVNHFVEQYKTNSDVTMIDTLKFLKEWLINHINGTDKEYGKVLNEKGIH
;
A
#
# COMPACT_ATOMS: atom_id res chain seq x y z
N MET A 1 -15.02 7.01 -11.34
CA MET A 1 -14.01 6.24 -10.58
C MET A 1 -14.24 4.76 -10.87
N PHE A 2 -13.49 4.17 -11.81
CA PHE A 2 -13.64 2.74 -12.14
C PHE A 2 -13.12 1.93 -10.96
N LYS A 3 -14.00 1.18 -10.28
CA LYS A 3 -13.56 0.15 -9.33
C LYS A 3 -12.65 -0.80 -10.11
N SER A 4 -11.43 -1.03 -9.59
CA SER A 4 -10.52 -2.03 -10.16
C SER A 4 -11.29 -3.34 -10.26
N LEU A 5 -11.49 -3.83 -11.48
CA LEU A 5 -12.18 -5.08 -11.70
C LEU A 5 -11.34 -6.19 -11.04
N GLY A 6 -11.91 -6.86 -10.03
CA GLY A 6 -11.24 -7.98 -9.36
C GLY A 6 -10.86 -9.05 -10.38
N THR A 7 -9.97 -9.97 -9.98
CA THR A 7 -9.50 -11.09 -10.82
C THR A 7 -10.65 -11.82 -11.52
N PHE A 8 -11.77 -12.04 -10.83
CA PHE A 8 -12.97 -12.64 -11.42
C PHE A 8 -13.57 -11.82 -12.57
N GLY A 9 -13.78 -10.51 -12.38
CA GLY A 9 -14.36 -9.68 -13.44
C GLY A 9 -13.40 -9.50 -14.62
N MET A 10 -12.09 -9.52 -14.38
CA MET A 10 -11.09 -9.53 -15.46
C MET A 10 -11.19 -10.82 -16.29
N VAL A 11 -11.30 -11.98 -15.64
CA VAL A 11 -11.50 -13.26 -16.32
C VAL A 11 -12.80 -13.23 -17.14
N LEU A 12 -13.88 -12.69 -16.58
CA LEU A 12 -15.15 -12.53 -17.30
C LEU A 12 -14.99 -11.63 -18.53
N LEU A 13 -14.25 -10.52 -18.43
CA LEU A 13 -13.93 -9.64 -19.56
C LEU A 13 -13.11 -10.36 -20.64
N MET A 14 -12.10 -11.14 -20.23
CA MET A 14 -11.27 -11.93 -21.17
C MET A 14 -12.10 -12.98 -21.90
N VAL A 15 -12.95 -13.72 -21.19
CA VAL A 15 -13.85 -14.73 -21.78
C VAL A 15 -14.82 -14.06 -22.75
N THR A 16 -15.42 -12.94 -22.37
CA THR A 16 -16.35 -12.18 -23.22
C THR A 16 -15.65 -11.67 -24.49
N ALA A 17 -14.42 -11.15 -24.35
CA ALA A 17 -13.64 -10.68 -25.48
C ALA A 17 -13.24 -11.83 -26.43
N LEU A 18 -12.88 -13.00 -25.89
CA LEU A 18 -12.58 -14.21 -26.69
C LEU A 18 -13.81 -14.72 -27.46
N VAL A 19 -14.99 -14.70 -26.86
CA VAL A 19 -16.25 -15.05 -27.55
C VAL A 19 -16.51 -14.08 -28.71
N MET A 20 -16.29 -12.78 -28.51
CA MET A 20 -16.44 -11.77 -29.57
C MET A 20 -15.42 -11.92 -30.70
N VAL A 21 -14.18 -12.35 -30.41
CA VAL A 21 -13.20 -12.70 -31.45
C VAL A 21 -13.76 -13.84 -32.32
N GLY A 22 -14.27 -14.91 -31.71
CA GLY A 22 -14.84 -16.06 -32.42
C GLY A 22 -16.04 -15.68 -33.28
N LEU A 23 -16.98 -14.89 -32.74
CA LEU A 23 -18.14 -14.39 -33.50
C LEU A 23 -17.73 -13.45 -34.64
N GLY A 24 -16.70 -12.62 -34.44
CA GLY A 24 -16.23 -11.72 -35.47
C GLY A 24 -15.63 -12.45 -36.68
N PHE A 25 -15.00 -13.61 -36.48
CA PHE A 25 -14.51 -14.43 -37.59
C PHE A 25 -15.63 -15.09 -38.41
N ILE A 26 -16.86 -15.20 -37.87
CA ILE A 26 -18.05 -15.62 -38.64
C ILE A 26 -18.40 -14.59 -39.72
N VAL A 27 -18.12 -13.31 -39.46
CA VAL A 27 -18.33 -12.21 -40.42
C VAL A 27 -17.23 -12.18 -41.51
N GLY A 28 -16.09 -12.83 -41.26
CA GLY A 28 -14.96 -12.95 -42.18
C GLY A 28 -13.67 -12.28 -41.65
N PRO A 29 -12.49 -12.74 -42.09
CA PRO A 29 -11.20 -12.30 -41.57
C PRO A 29 -10.79 -10.88 -42.00
N ASP A 30 -11.41 -10.35 -43.06
CA ASP A 30 -11.19 -8.98 -43.56
C ASP A 30 -11.88 -7.93 -42.67
N HIS A 31 -12.77 -8.36 -41.77
CA HIS A 31 -13.40 -7.46 -40.82
C HIS A 31 -12.40 -7.06 -39.72
N PRO A 32 -12.33 -5.79 -39.30
CA PRO A 32 -11.33 -5.34 -38.32
C PRO A 32 -11.61 -5.79 -36.88
N LEU A 33 -12.86 -6.15 -36.55
CA LEU A 33 -13.27 -6.48 -35.17
C LEU A 33 -12.47 -7.63 -34.51
N PRO A 34 -12.28 -8.82 -35.13
CA PRO A 34 -11.51 -9.91 -34.51
C PRO A 34 -10.09 -9.49 -34.15
N TRP A 35 -9.44 -8.71 -35.01
CA TRP A 35 -8.07 -8.24 -34.82
C TRP A 35 -7.96 -7.20 -33.71
N ILE A 36 -8.90 -6.24 -33.64
CA ILE A 36 -8.98 -5.27 -32.53
C ILE A 36 -9.20 -6.00 -31.20
N MET A 37 -10.10 -6.98 -31.18
CA MET A 37 -10.41 -7.74 -29.97
C MET A 37 -9.24 -8.62 -29.52
N LEU A 38 -8.46 -9.19 -30.44
CA LEU A 38 -7.21 -9.90 -30.12
C LEU A 38 -6.20 -8.98 -29.43
N ILE A 39 -6.01 -7.75 -29.93
CA ILE A 39 -5.13 -6.75 -29.31
C ILE A 39 -5.60 -6.43 -27.88
N ILE A 40 -6.91 -6.26 -27.68
CA ILE A 40 -7.49 -6.00 -26.35
C ILE A 40 -7.24 -7.19 -25.41
N VAL A 41 -7.47 -8.43 -25.85
CA VAL A 41 -7.21 -9.63 -25.05
C VAL A 41 -5.75 -9.74 -24.62
N ILE A 42 -4.80 -9.40 -25.51
CA ILE A 42 -3.36 -9.39 -25.21
C ILE A 42 -3.01 -8.26 -24.24
N ALA A 43 -3.62 -7.08 -24.38
CA ALA A 43 -3.35 -5.92 -23.54
C ALA A 43 -3.92 -6.06 -22.11
N ILE A 44 -5.06 -6.75 -21.93
CA ILE A 44 -5.74 -6.88 -20.63
C ILE A 44 -4.83 -7.45 -19.52
N PRO A 45 -4.11 -8.59 -19.70
CA PRO A 45 -3.16 -9.10 -18.72
C PRO A 45 -2.08 -8.09 -18.34
N PHE A 46 -1.52 -7.37 -19.32
CA PHE A 46 -0.45 -6.41 -19.09
C PHE A 46 -0.94 -5.19 -18.29
N ILE A 47 -2.11 -4.64 -18.67
CA ILE A 47 -2.72 -3.49 -17.98
C ILE A 47 -3.10 -3.88 -16.55
N HIS A 48 -3.71 -5.04 -16.35
CA HIS A 48 -4.04 -5.51 -15.02
C HIS A 48 -2.79 -5.74 -14.16
N ASN A 49 -1.78 -6.44 -14.69
CA ASN A 49 -0.54 -6.70 -13.97
C ASN A 49 0.16 -5.39 -13.54
N LYS A 50 0.24 -4.42 -14.44
CA LYS A 50 0.79 -3.09 -14.14
C LYS A 50 -0.02 -2.36 -13.06
N THR A 51 -1.34 -2.46 -13.12
CA THR A 51 -2.25 -1.86 -12.14
C THR A 51 -2.13 -2.54 -10.77
N VAL A 52 -1.98 -3.86 -10.73
CA VAL A 52 -1.80 -4.65 -9.51
C VAL A 52 -0.44 -4.37 -8.87
N SER A 53 0.63 -4.39 -9.67
CA SER A 53 2.01 -4.14 -9.20
C SER A 53 2.16 -2.77 -8.56
N ASN A 54 1.50 -1.73 -9.10
CA ASN A 54 1.54 -0.38 -8.54
C ASN A 54 0.83 -0.25 -7.18
N ARG A 55 0.15 -1.29 -6.68
CA ARG A 55 -0.47 -1.28 -5.35
C ARG A 55 0.50 -1.65 -4.24
N TYR A 56 1.65 -2.24 -4.55
CA TYR A 56 2.60 -2.69 -3.54
C TYR A 56 3.70 -1.65 -3.32
N LEU A 57 4.07 -1.43 -2.06
CA LEU A 57 5.20 -0.59 -1.70
C LEU A 57 6.49 -1.40 -1.86
N VAL A 58 7.51 -0.79 -2.45
CA VAL A 58 8.84 -1.38 -2.57
C VAL A 58 9.81 -0.44 -1.88
N TRP A 59 10.69 -0.98 -1.04
CA TRP A 59 11.76 -0.19 -0.44
C TRP A 59 12.61 0.43 -1.54
N LYS A 60 12.99 1.69 -1.32
CA LYS A 60 13.92 2.41 -2.17
C LYS A 60 14.92 3.09 -1.27
N ASP A 61 16.17 3.17 -1.71
CA ASP A 61 17.24 3.79 -0.92
C ASP A 61 16.95 5.27 -0.62
N GLU A 62 16.11 5.93 -1.44
CA GLU A 62 15.63 7.29 -1.18
C GLU A 62 14.80 7.40 0.11
N TYR A 63 14.26 6.30 0.66
CA TYR A 63 13.52 6.29 1.92
C TYR A 63 14.41 6.16 3.15
N SER A 64 15.71 5.94 2.95
CA SER A 64 16.64 5.83 4.07
C SER A 64 16.72 7.14 4.86
N VAL A 65 16.69 7.04 6.19
CA VAL A 65 17.01 8.14 7.10
C VAL A 65 18.49 8.13 7.52
N GLY A 66 19.25 7.16 7.00
CA GLY A 66 20.67 6.96 7.30
C GLY A 66 20.95 6.29 8.64
N ILE A 67 19.91 5.75 9.28
CA ILE A 67 20.02 5.01 10.56
C ILE A 67 19.51 3.58 10.34
N GLU A 68 20.40 2.59 10.40
CA GLU A 68 20.12 1.20 9.99
C GLU A 68 18.91 0.60 10.72
N GLU A 69 18.81 0.84 12.03
CA GLU A 69 17.69 0.36 12.85
C GLU A 69 16.34 0.93 12.37
N MET A 70 16.29 2.23 12.06
CA MET A 70 15.08 2.91 11.59
C MET A 70 14.71 2.47 10.17
N ASP A 71 15.70 2.31 9.29
CA ASP A 71 15.48 1.80 7.94
C ASP A 71 14.93 0.37 7.94
N ASN A 72 15.38 -0.47 8.88
CA ASN A 72 14.87 -1.83 9.04
C ASN A 72 13.42 -1.83 9.55
N ASP A 73 13.08 -0.93 10.47
CA ASP A 73 11.69 -0.72 10.90
C ASP A 73 10.81 -0.27 9.74
N HIS A 74 11.25 0.71 8.94
CA HIS A 74 10.52 1.19 7.76
C HIS A 74 10.30 0.07 6.74
N LYS A 75 11.34 -0.72 6.42
CA LYS A 75 11.21 -1.89 5.52
C LYS A 75 10.18 -2.87 6.02
N LYS A 76 10.14 -3.13 7.33
CA LYS A 76 9.13 -4.01 7.93
C LYS A 76 7.74 -3.40 7.88
N LEU A 77 7.56 -2.10 8.11
CA LEU A 77 6.27 -1.44 7.95
C LEU A 77 5.75 -1.52 6.51
N LEU A 78 6.62 -1.29 5.51
CA LEU A 78 6.30 -1.48 4.10
C LEU A 78 5.84 -2.92 3.83
N HIS A 79 6.51 -3.91 4.42
CA HIS A 79 6.14 -5.32 4.31
C HIS A 79 4.75 -5.60 4.91
N LEU A 80 4.48 -5.13 6.14
CA LEU A 80 3.19 -5.31 6.82
C LEU A 80 2.04 -4.64 6.03
N ILE A 81 2.25 -3.45 5.48
CA ILE A 81 1.29 -2.79 4.58
C ILE A 81 1.01 -3.65 3.33
N ASN A 82 2.04 -4.27 2.76
CA ASN A 82 1.88 -5.16 1.61
C ASN A 82 1.13 -6.45 1.96
N GLN A 83 1.29 -6.97 3.18
CA GLN A 83 0.52 -8.10 3.67
C GLN A 83 -0.96 -7.74 3.81
N LEU A 84 -1.27 -6.59 4.42
CA LEU A 84 -2.65 -6.08 4.48
C LEU A 84 -3.22 -5.85 3.07
N GLN A 85 -2.46 -5.26 2.16
CA GLN A 85 -2.86 -5.07 0.76
C GLN A 85 -3.19 -6.40 0.07
N THR A 86 -2.46 -7.47 0.39
CA THR A 86 -2.69 -8.81 -0.14
C THR A 86 -3.97 -9.41 0.43
N ALA A 87 -4.17 -9.34 1.74
CA ALA A 87 -5.37 -9.85 2.41
C ALA A 87 -6.64 -9.24 1.79
N VAL A 88 -6.64 -7.92 1.61
CA VAL A 88 -7.74 -7.16 1.03
C VAL A 88 -7.92 -7.44 -0.46
N HIS A 89 -6.83 -7.60 -1.22
CA HIS A 89 -6.93 -7.83 -2.66
C HIS A 89 -7.49 -9.21 -3.00
N TYR A 90 -7.10 -10.23 -2.25
CA TYR A 90 -7.52 -11.61 -2.47
C TYR A 90 -8.77 -12.01 -1.70
N TYR A 91 -9.41 -11.07 -0.99
CA TYR A 91 -10.60 -11.33 -0.17
C TYR A 91 -10.39 -12.53 0.75
N THR A 92 -9.27 -12.54 1.47
CA THR A 92 -8.88 -13.67 2.34
C THR A 92 -9.86 -13.90 3.49
N GLY A 93 -10.78 -12.95 3.71
CA GLY A 93 -11.81 -12.99 4.72
C GLY A 93 -11.48 -12.05 5.88
N LYS A 94 -12.54 -11.61 6.57
CA LYS A 94 -12.49 -10.60 7.63
C LYS A 94 -11.45 -10.88 8.71
N GLU A 95 -11.37 -12.12 9.19
CA GLU A 95 -10.43 -12.52 10.24
C GLU A 95 -8.96 -12.30 9.84
N PHE A 96 -8.61 -12.61 8.59
CA PHE A 96 -7.25 -12.41 8.08
C PHE A 96 -6.93 -10.94 7.86
N GLU A 97 -7.90 -10.16 7.39
CA GLU A 97 -7.76 -8.71 7.23
C GLU A 97 -7.58 -8.00 8.59
N GLU A 98 -8.39 -8.35 9.59
CA GLU A 98 -8.28 -7.82 10.95
C GLU A 98 -6.93 -8.16 11.57
N LYS A 99 -6.49 -9.43 11.47
CA LYS A 99 -5.19 -9.86 11.99
C LYS A 99 -4.03 -9.10 11.34
N ALA A 100 -4.06 -8.91 10.02
CA ALA A 100 -3.01 -8.17 9.31
C ALA A 100 -2.99 -6.68 9.70
N LEU A 101 -4.18 -6.10 9.92
CA LEU A 101 -4.29 -4.71 10.39
C LEU A 101 -3.78 -4.55 11.83
N ASP A 102 -4.14 -5.47 12.73
CA ASP A 102 -3.68 -5.45 14.13
C ASP A 102 -2.15 -5.57 14.20
N GLU A 103 -1.55 -6.50 13.44
CA GLU A 103 -0.09 -6.67 13.38
C GLU A 103 0.62 -5.40 12.88
N LEU A 104 0.07 -4.75 11.86
CA LEU A 104 0.59 -3.48 11.35
C LEU A 104 0.49 -2.36 12.40
N VAL A 105 -0.65 -2.22 13.07
CA VAL A 105 -0.87 -1.20 14.09
C VAL A 105 0.07 -1.37 15.28
N ASP A 106 0.22 -2.60 15.76
CA ASP A 106 1.07 -2.89 16.92
C ASP A 106 2.55 -2.69 16.59
N TYR A 107 2.99 -3.07 15.39
CA TYR A 107 4.35 -2.78 14.96
C TYR A 107 4.60 -1.28 14.78
N THR A 108 3.62 -0.54 14.25
CA THR A 108 3.75 0.92 14.07
C THR A 108 3.93 1.63 15.41
N LYS A 109 3.18 1.24 16.44
CA LYS A 109 3.38 1.77 17.82
C LYS A 109 4.77 1.46 18.36
N THR A 110 5.28 0.26 18.07
CA THR A 110 6.62 -0.16 18.49
C THR A 110 7.69 0.67 17.80
N HIS A 111 7.59 0.85 16.48
CA HIS A 111 8.47 1.70 15.69
C HIS A 111 8.50 3.14 16.22
N PHE A 112 7.34 3.79 16.37
CA PHE A 112 7.26 5.15 16.92
C PHE A 112 7.91 5.26 18.28
N LYS A 113 7.73 4.27 19.16
CA LYS A 113 8.38 4.26 20.47
C LYS A 113 9.91 4.18 20.35
N ASN A 114 10.44 3.36 19.44
CA ASN A 114 11.87 3.23 19.21
C ASN A 114 12.47 4.54 18.69
N GLU A 115 11.80 5.14 17.71
CA GLU A 115 12.18 6.39 17.08
C GLU A 115 12.13 7.58 18.05
N GLU A 116 11.04 7.70 18.82
CA GLU A 116 10.91 8.70 19.88
C GLU A 116 12.00 8.55 20.93
N LYS A 117 12.34 7.31 21.30
CA LYS A 117 13.45 7.03 22.20
C LYS A 117 14.79 7.45 21.59
N LEU A 118 15.05 7.10 20.34
CA LEU A 118 16.26 7.48 19.61
C LEU A 118 16.43 9.01 19.56
N MET A 119 15.36 9.73 19.22
CA MET A 119 15.33 11.19 19.21
C MET A 119 15.56 11.79 20.60
N ALA A 120 14.93 11.23 21.64
CA ALA A 120 15.09 11.69 23.02
C ALA A 120 16.51 11.50 23.54
N ASP A 121 17.08 10.31 23.35
CA ASP A 121 18.44 9.96 23.79
C ASP A 121 19.50 10.86 23.14
N ASN A 122 19.23 11.36 21.93
CA ASN A 122 20.14 12.23 21.17
C ASN A 122 19.78 13.72 21.22
N GLY A 123 18.79 14.12 22.03
CA GLY A 123 18.40 15.51 22.23
C GLY A 123 17.94 16.19 20.93
N TYR A 124 17.11 15.52 20.13
CA TYR A 124 16.50 16.12 18.94
C TYR A 124 15.47 17.18 19.35
N ALA A 125 15.59 18.40 18.80
CA ALA A 125 14.83 19.56 19.26
C ALA A 125 13.32 19.45 18.98
N ASP A 126 12.93 18.86 17.85
CA ASP A 126 11.54 18.81 17.38
C ASP A 126 10.81 17.52 17.80
N LEU A 127 11.33 16.78 18.78
CA LEU A 127 10.75 15.52 19.29
C LEU A 127 9.26 15.65 19.63
N GLU A 128 8.86 16.69 20.35
CA GLU A 128 7.46 16.83 20.79
C GLU A 128 6.52 17.10 19.60
N ALA A 129 6.98 17.85 18.59
CA ALA A 129 6.20 18.04 17.35
C ALA A 129 6.07 16.73 16.58
N HIS A 130 7.13 15.93 16.52
CA HIS A 130 7.13 14.60 15.91
C HIS A 130 6.11 13.66 16.59
N LYS A 131 6.14 13.57 17.93
CA LYS A 131 5.22 12.76 18.74
C LYS A 131 3.75 13.10 18.50
N ILE A 132 3.43 14.37 18.24
CA ILE A 132 2.07 14.79 17.91
C ILE A 132 1.61 14.15 16.59
N GLN A 133 2.48 14.08 15.57
CA GLN A 133 2.16 13.43 14.30
C GLN A 133 1.92 11.92 14.48
N HIS A 134 2.77 11.24 15.27
CA HIS A 134 2.59 9.83 15.64
C HIS A 134 1.25 9.58 16.32
N LYS A 135 0.93 10.42 17.32
CA LYS A 135 -0.35 10.31 18.02
C LYS A 135 -1.53 10.51 17.08
N GLN A 136 -1.50 11.53 16.23
CA GLN A 136 -2.56 11.80 15.26
C GLN A 136 -2.74 10.66 14.27
N PHE A 137 -1.64 10.04 13.83
CA PHE A 137 -1.69 8.85 12.98
C PHE A 137 -2.39 7.69 13.69
N ILE A 138 -1.96 7.34 14.91
CA ILE A 138 -2.57 6.23 15.67
C ILE A 138 -4.06 6.48 15.93
N ASP A 139 -4.43 7.71 16.32
CA ASP A 139 -5.84 8.08 16.54
C ASP A 139 -6.66 7.91 15.24
N LYS A 140 -6.09 8.29 14.10
CA LYS A 140 -6.73 8.13 12.78
C LYS A 140 -6.89 6.67 12.37
N VAL A 141 -5.88 5.83 12.62
CA VAL A 141 -5.96 4.39 12.33
C VAL A 141 -6.98 3.71 13.24
N ASN A 142 -7.03 4.03 14.53
CA ASN A 142 -8.06 3.50 15.44
C ASN A 142 -9.47 3.86 14.97
N HIS A 143 -9.68 5.08 14.47
CA HIS A 143 -10.97 5.46 13.88
C HIS A 143 -11.34 4.59 12.67
N PHE A 144 -10.38 4.27 11.80
CA PHE A 144 -10.62 3.36 10.68
C PHE A 144 -10.95 1.94 11.14
N VAL A 145 -10.26 1.43 12.17
CA VAL A 145 -10.54 0.12 12.78
C VAL A 145 -11.97 0.07 13.33
N GLU A 146 -12.43 1.13 14.00
CA GLU A 146 -13.81 1.23 14.49
C GLU A 146 -14.83 1.24 13.34
N GLN A 147 -14.56 1.99 12.27
CA GLN A 147 -15.43 2.05 11.10
C GLN A 147 -15.51 0.70 10.37
N TYR A 148 -14.40 -0.04 10.28
CA TYR A 148 -14.36 -1.36 9.64
C TYR A 148 -15.33 -2.35 10.29
N LYS A 149 -15.56 -2.25 11.61
CA LYS A 149 -16.54 -3.09 12.33
C LYS A 149 -17.98 -2.87 11.86
N THR A 150 -18.29 -1.71 11.27
CA THR A 150 -19.64 -1.33 10.83
C THR A 150 -19.84 -1.42 9.31
N ASN A 151 -18.79 -1.20 8.51
CA ASN A 151 -18.82 -1.33 7.05
C ASN A 151 -17.43 -1.73 6.53
N SER A 152 -17.23 -3.02 6.23
CA SER A 152 -15.89 -3.61 6.07
C SER A 152 -15.15 -3.18 4.80
N ASP A 153 -15.77 -3.33 3.64
CA ASP A 153 -15.00 -3.37 2.38
C ASP A 153 -14.56 -1.99 1.87
N VAL A 154 -15.42 -0.98 2.03
CA VAL A 154 -15.11 0.40 1.60
C VAL A 154 -14.06 1.02 2.53
N THR A 155 -14.19 0.78 3.82
CA THR A 155 -13.31 1.34 4.85
C THR A 155 -11.87 0.84 4.71
N MET A 156 -11.68 -0.43 4.36
CA MET A 156 -10.34 -1.03 4.31
C MET A 156 -9.49 -0.52 3.14
N ILE A 157 -10.10 -0.21 1.99
CA ILE A 157 -9.39 0.40 0.85
C ILE A 157 -8.91 1.80 1.21
N ASP A 158 -9.77 2.61 1.82
CA ASP A 158 -9.42 3.97 2.25
C ASP A 158 -8.36 3.94 3.37
N THR A 159 -8.44 2.95 4.26
CA THR A 159 -7.42 2.70 5.30
C THR A 159 -6.06 2.40 4.67
N LEU A 160 -6.00 1.45 3.73
CA LEU A 160 -4.77 1.11 3.02
C LEU A 160 -4.17 2.30 2.26
N LYS A 161 -5.01 3.12 1.62
CA LYS A 161 -4.56 4.32 0.93
C LYS A 161 -3.93 5.30 1.93
N PHE A 162 -4.62 5.59 3.03
CA PHE A 162 -4.13 6.46 4.08
C PHE A 162 -2.79 5.97 4.66
N LEU A 163 -2.68 4.69 5.03
CA LEU A 163 -1.47 4.10 5.60
C LEU A 163 -0.26 4.27 4.68
N LYS A 164 -0.42 4.01 3.38
CA LYS A 164 0.65 4.15 2.39
C LYS A 164 1.07 5.61 2.19
N GLU A 165 0.09 6.49 1.99
CA GLU A 165 0.36 7.90 1.74
C GLU A 165 1.02 8.53 2.97
N TRP A 166 0.50 8.25 4.17
CA TRP A 166 1.06 8.77 5.41
C TRP A 166 2.49 8.29 5.62
N LEU A 167 2.74 6.97 5.56
CA LEU A 167 4.08 6.42 5.84
C LEU A 167 5.15 6.99 4.88
N ILE A 168 4.86 7.01 3.58
CA ILE A 168 5.83 7.51 2.60
C ILE A 168 6.08 9.02 2.76
N ASN A 169 5.05 9.81 3.06
CA ASN A 169 5.21 11.24 3.26
C ASN A 169 5.92 11.56 4.58
N HIS A 170 5.62 10.81 5.65
CA HIS A 170 6.24 10.95 6.96
C HIS A 170 7.74 10.64 6.89
N ILE A 171 8.11 9.50 6.29
CA ILE A 171 9.51 9.13 6.07
C ILE A 171 10.26 10.20 5.26
N ASN A 172 9.69 10.64 4.15
CA ASN A 172 10.37 11.58 3.25
C ASN A 172 10.38 13.03 3.73
N GLY A 173 9.53 13.38 4.70
CA GLY A 173 9.46 14.69 5.32
C GLY A 173 10.07 14.64 6.70
N THR A 174 9.24 14.32 7.69
CA THR A 174 9.56 14.36 9.12
C THR A 174 10.75 13.48 9.49
N ASP A 175 10.82 12.24 9.01
CA ASP A 175 11.83 11.30 9.53
C ASP A 175 13.24 11.63 9.02
N LYS A 176 13.31 12.13 7.79
CA LYS A 176 14.57 12.64 7.23
C LYS A 176 15.10 13.85 7.99
N GLU A 177 14.26 14.63 8.65
CA GLU A 177 14.71 15.79 9.44
C GLU A 177 15.52 15.35 10.65
N TYR A 178 15.05 14.38 11.45
CA TYR A 178 15.86 13.84 12.54
C TYR A 178 17.04 13.03 12.01
N GLY A 179 16.83 12.24 10.95
CA GLY A 179 17.88 11.42 10.34
C GLY A 179 19.09 12.28 9.97
N LYS A 180 18.87 13.41 9.28
CA LYS A 180 19.93 14.36 8.96
C LYS A 180 20.68 14.86 10.20
N VAL A 181 19.95 15.31 11.23
CA VAL A 181 20.55 15.88 12.46
C VAL A 181 21.34 14.83 13.23
N LEU A 182 20.85 13.60 13.31
CA LEU A 182 21.51 12.52 14.03
C LEU A 182 22.72 11.97 13.26
N ASN A 183 22.64 11.87 11.93
CA ASN A 183 23.76 11.52 11.08
C ASN A 183 24.93 12.52 11.22
N GLU A 184 24.64 13.83 11.32
CA GLU A 184 25.65 14.87 11.58
C GLU A 184 26.34 14.69 12.95
N LYS A 185 25.70 13.99 13.90
CA LYS A 185 26.26 13.60 15.20
C LYS A 185 26.99 12.25 15.17
N GLY A 186 27.06 11.59 14.02
CA GLY A 186 27.70 10.29 13.84
C GLY A 186 26.85 9.09 14.27
N ILE A 187 25.53 9.27 14.37
CA ILE A 187 24.57 8.18 14.61
C ILE A 187 24.10 7.67 13.25
N HIS A 188 24.30 6.39 12.97
CA HIS A 188 23.98 5.70 11.72
C HIS A 188 23.38 4.31 11.98
#